data_AF-A0A0N4VZN5-F1
#
_entry.id   AF-A0A0N4VZN5-F1
#
_cell.length_a   1.000
_cell.length_b   1.000
_cell.length_c   1.000
_cell.angle_alpha   90.00
_cell.angle_beta   90.00
_cell.angle_gamma   90.00
#
_symmetry.space_group_name_H-M   'P 1'
#
loop_
_entity.id
_entity.type
_entity.pdbx_description
1 polymer ?
#
loop_
_entity_poly.entity_id
_entity_poly.type
_entity_poly.pdbx_seq_one_letter_code
_entity_poly.pdbx_strand_id
1 'polypeptide(L)'
;MDCPLWTRKSMRIAGECEVGTIVIENEKQLMDAISYAPHARILLAISLTECRAESDSLMAHKGANIEDVEGLLMTAFELRAKVVGIR
;
A
#
# COMPACT_ATOMS: atom_id res chain seq x y z
N MET A 1 8.87 -0.65 -16.19
CA MET A 1 9.24 0.38 -15.19
C MET A 1 8.12 0.42 -14.19
N ASP A 2 8.32 -0.14 -12.99
CA ASP A 2 7.31 -0.14 -11.94
C ASP A 2 7.15 1.26 -11.39
N CYS A 3 6.06 1.91 -11.76
CA CYS A 3 5.71 3.23 -11.26
C CYS A 3 5.04 3.04 -9.89
N PRO A 4 5.68 3.43 -8.78
CA PRO A 4 5.13 3.21 -7.44
C PRO A 4 3.82 4.00 -7.27
N LEU A 5 2.88 3.43 -6.51
CA LEU A 5 1.60 4.11 -6.22
C LEU A 5 1.80 5.51 -5.64
N TRP A 6 2.83 5.66 -4.81
CA TRP A 6 3.15 6.91 -4.14
C TRP A 6 4.62 7.27 -4.25
N THR A 7 4.87 8.56 -4.47
CA THR A 7 6.15 9.17 -4.13
C THR A 7 6.11 9.67 -2.67
N ARG A 8 7.27 9.79 -2.02
CA ARG A 8 7.35 10.41 -0.67
C ARG A 8 6.73 11.80 -0.63
N LYS A 9 6.91 12.59 -1.69
CA LYS A 9 6.35 13.94 -1.80
C LYS A 9 4.83 13.92 -1.83
N SER A 10 4.23 13.07 -2.66
CA SER A 10 2.76 12.94 -2.73
C SER A 10 2.15 12.43 -1.43
N MET A 11 2.84 11.52 -0.73
CA MET A 11 2.35 10.98 0.54
C MET A 11 2.43 12.02 1.67
N ARG A 12 3.48 12.84 1.71
CA ARG A 12 3.56 13.98 2.62
C ARG A 12 2.45 14.99 2.40
N ILE A 13 2.20 15.36 1.15
CA ILE A 13 1.09 16.26 0.81
C ILE A 13 -0.24 15.65 1.24
N ALA A 14 -0.44 14.34 1.02
CA ALA A 14 -1.65 13.65 1.48
C ALA A 14 -1.81 13.69 3.02
N GLY A 15 -0.71 13.58 3.78
CA GLY A 15 -0.72 13.75 5.22
C GLY A 15 -1.03 15.19 5.66
N GLU A 16 -0.42 16.19 5.03
CA GLU A 16 -0.68 17.62 5.28
C GLU A 16 -2.14 18.00 4.95
N CYS A 17 -2.74 17.37 3.94
CA CYS A 17 -4.14 17.55 3.58
C CYS A 17 -5.11 16.64 4.35
N GLU A 18 -4.64 15.91 5.37
CA GLU A 18 -5.45 14.99 6.19
C GLU A 18 -6.25 13.98 5.36
N VAL A 19 -5.65 13.45 4.29
CA VAL A 19 -6.30 12.43 3.45
C VAL A 19 -6.63 11.21 4.31
N GLY A 20 -7.93 10.94 4.47
CA GLY A 20 -8.40 9.96 5.43
C GLY A 20 -8.05 8.51 5.10
N THR A 21 -7.68 8.18 3.85
CA THR A 21 -7.35 6.81 3.45
C THR A 21 -6.23 6.77 2.40
N ILE A 22 -5.20 5.96 2.64
CA ILE A 22 -4.04 5.76 1.77
C ILE A 22 -3.92 4.28 1.41
N VAL A 23 -3.59 4.00 0.15
CA VAL A 23 -3.37 2.64 -0.36
C VAL A 23 -1.87 2.36 -0.41
N ILE A 24 -1.43 1.22 0.10
CA ILE A 24 -0.02 0.79 0.07
C ILE A 24 0.13 -0.57 -0.60
N GLU A 25 1.30 -0.85 -1.17
CA GLU A 25 1.60 -2.13 -1.83
C GLU A 25 2.87 -2.82 -1.28
N ASN A 26 3.63 -2.15 -0.42
CA ASN A 26 4.89 -2.68 0.11
C ASN A 26 5.29 -2.03 1.44
N GLU A 27 6.33 -2.58 2.06
CA GLU A 27 6.75 -2.22 3.43
C GLU A 27 7.32 -0.79 3.48
N LYS A 28 8.01 -0.38 2.42
CA LYS A 28 8.54 0.97 2.31
C LYS A 28 7.41 2.01 2.35
N GLN A 29 6.31 1.76 1.62
CA GLN A 29 5.15 2.63 1.63
C GLN A 29 4.42 2.62 2.98
N LEU A 30 4.41 1.48 3.69
CA LEU A 30 3.91 1.42 5.06
C LEU A 30 4.71 2.34 5.99
N MET A 31 6.04 2.26 5.95
CA MET A 31 6.90 3.13 6.78
C MET A 31 6.76 4.61 6.41
N ASP A 32 6.73 4.92 5.11
CA ASP A 32 6.52 6.28 4.62
C ASP A 32 5.12 6.81 5.05
N ALA A 33 4.08 5.97 5.05
CA ALA A 33 2.73 6.36 5.45
C ALA A 33 2.65 6.68 6.94
N ILE A 34 3.30 5.88 7.78
CA ILE A 34 3.35 6.13 9.23
C ILE A 34 4.13 7.43 9.53
N SER A 35 5.21 7.68 8.77
CA SER A 35 6.06 8.85 8.97
C SER A 35 5.40 10.15 8.51
N TYR A 36 4.69 10.12 7.38
CA TYR A 36 4.19 11.32 6.72
C TYR A 36 2.68 11.53 6.84
N ALA A 37 1.90 10.49 7.11
CA ALA A 37 0.44 10.53 7.23
C ALA A 37 -0.05 9.64 8.40
N PRO A 38 0.38 9.90 9.64
CA PRO A 38 0.14 9.02 10.79
C PRO A 38 -1.34 8.81 11.15
N HIS A 39 -2.22 9.73 10.71
CA HIS A 39 -3.66 9.66 10.96
C HIS A 39 -4.45 8.96 9.85
N ALA A 40 -3.82 8.67 8.72
CA ALA A 40 -4.49 8.05 7.59
C ALA A 40 -4.87 6.59 7.90
N ARG A 41 -6.01 6.16 7.37
CA ARG A 41 -6.41 4.75 7.35
C ARG A 41 -5.70 4.06 6.19
N ILE A 42 -5.07 2.93 6.43
CA ILE A 42 -4.25 2.24 5.43
C ILE A 42 -5.05 1.10 4.80
N LEU A 43 -5.11 1.07 3.48
CA LEU A 43 -5.61 -0.06 2.69
C LEU A 43 -4.42 -0.77 2.04
N LEU A 44 -4.35 -2.09 2.23
CA LEU A 44 -3.32 -2.90 1.62
C LEU A 44 -3.78 -3.39 0.25
N ALA A 45 -3.07 -3.01 -0.81
CA ALA A 45 -3.31 -3.54 -2.16
C ALA A 45 -2.63 -4.89 -2.31
N ILE A 46 -3.37 -5.92 -2.72
CA ILE A 46 -2.83 -7.26 -2.99
C ILE A 46 -2.88 -7.59 -4.48
N SER A 47 -1.84 -8.26 -4.97
CA SER A 47 -1.83 -8.78 -6.33
C SER A 47 -2.63 -10.08 -6.42
N LEU A 48 -3.59 -10.13 -7.34
CA LEU A 48 -4.40 -11.32 -7.65
C LEU A 48 -3.99 -11.98 -8.97
N THR A 49 -2.70 -11.92 -9.30
CA THR A 49 -2.13 -12.34 -10.60
C THR A 49 -2.46 -13.79 -10.99
N GLU A 50 -2.82 -14.67 -10.05
CA GLU A 50 -3.22 -16.04 -10.34
C GLU A 50 -4.71 -16.19 -10.72
N CYS A 51 -5.54 -15.18 -10.50
CA CYS A 51 -7.00 -15.25 -10.73
C CYS A 51 -7.48 -14.63 -12.05
N ARG A 52 -6.61 -13.97 -12.83
CA ARG A 52 -7.02 -13.28 -14.07
C ARG A 52 -6.30 -13.85 -15.30
N ALA A 53 -7.04 -14.62 -16.08
CA ALA A 53 -6.65 -15.11 -17.39
C ALA A 53 -6.29 -13.94 -18.34
N GLU A 54 -5.02 -13.93 -18.77
CA GLU A 54 -4.45 -13.47 -20.07
C GLU A 54 -4.90 -12.18 -20.76
N SER A 55 -5.81 -11.36 -20.23
CA SER A 55 -6.52 -10.37 -21.05
C SER A 55 -6.33 -8.91 -20.63
N ASP A 56 -5.14 -8.51 -20.16
CA ASP A 56 -4.79 -7.08 -20.08
C ASP A 56 -3.27 -6.89 -19.96
N SER A 57 -2.59 -6.84 -21.11
CA SER A 57 -1.14 -6.61 -21.24
C SER A 57 -0.68 -5.18 -20.87
N LEU A 58 -1.49 -4.43 -20.12
CA LEU A 58 -1.24 -3.04 -19.70
C LEU A 58 -1.23 -2.86 -18.18
N MET A 59 -1.55 -3.89 -17.40
CA MET A 59 -1.47 -3.83 -15.94
C MET A 59 -0.07 -4.24 -15.50
N ALA A 60 0.83 -3.25 -15.36
CA ALA A 60 2.04 -3.43 -14.58
C ALA A 60 1.65 -4.03 -13.22
N HIS A 61 2.32 -5.11 -12.82
CA HIS A 61 2.09 -5.84 -11.58
C HIS A 61 2.05 -4.87 -10.39
N LYS A 62 0.86 -4.61 -9.86
CA LYS A 62 0.62 -3.69 -8.74
C LYS A 62 -0.01 -4.45 -7.59
N GLY A 63 0.42 -4.13 -6.37
CA GLY A 63 -0.01 -4.81 -5.14
C GLY A 63 1.06 -5.73 -4.57
N ALA A 64 0.94 -6.00 -3.27
CA ALA A 64 1.79 -6.94 -2.54
C ALA A 64 1.50 -8.37 -2.99
N ASN A 65 2.54 -9.21 -3.10
CA ASN A 65 2.35 -10.64 -3.29
C ASN A 65 1.70 -11.24 -2.04
N ILE A 66 0.84 -12.24 -2.22
CA ILE A 66 0.12 -12.87 -1.11
C ILE A 66 1.06 -13.45 -0.04
N GLU A 67 2.23 -13.93 -0.47
CA GLU A 67 3.28 -14.46 0.42
C GLU A 67 3.88 -13.36 1.32
N ASP A 68 3.97 -12.13 0.82
CA ASP A 68 4.54 -11.00 1.55
C ASP A 68 3.51 -10.28 2.44
N VAL A 69 2.21 -10.51 2.21
CA VAL A 69 1.11 -9.85 2.93
C VAL A 69 1.14 -10.16 4.43
N GLU A 70 1.42 -11.40 4.80
CA GLU A 70 1.47 -11.79 6.22
C GLU A 70 2.57 -11.01 6.95
N GLY A 71 3.77 -10.96 6.38
CA GLY A 71 4.88 -10.17 6.92
C GLY A 71 4.51 -8.69 7.02
N LEU A 72 3.86 -8.15 6.00
CA LEU A 72 3.46 -6.75 5.99
C LEU A 72 2.42 -6.40 7.06
N LEU A 73 1.46 -7.31 7.30
CA LEU A 73 0.45 -7.15 8.33
C LEU A 73 1.07 -7.24 9.73
N MET A 74 2.06 -8.13 9.92
CA MET A 74 2.82 -8.20 11.17
C MET A 74 3.58 -6.90 11.43
N THR A 75 4.32 -6.38 10.45
CA THR A 75 5.01 -5.09 10.58
C THR A 75 4.04 -3.95 10.83
N ALA A 76 2.90 -3.92 10.15
CA ALA A 76 1.87 -2.90 10.37
C ALA A 76 1.31 -2.97 11.80
N PHE A 77 1.11 -4.17 12.33
CA PHE A 77 0.67 -4.38 13.70
C PHE A 77 1.71 -3.89 14.72
N GLU A 78 2.98 -4.26 14.55
CA GLU A 78 4.08 -3.83 15.42
C GLU A 78 4.23 -2.31 15.46
N LEU A 79 4.10 -1.66 14.31
CA LEU A 79 4.17 -0.21 14.17
C LEU A 79 2.85 0.52 14.54
N ARG A 80 1.82 -0.21 14.98
CA ARG A 80 0.49 0.31 15.33
C ARG A 80 -0.17 1.09 14.19
N ALA A 81 0.11 0.69 12.96
CA ALA A 81 -0.48 1.29 11.78
C ALA A 81 -1.98 0.97 11.69
N LYS A 82 -2.79 1.93 11.25
CA LYS A 82 -4.24 1.78 11.15
C LYS A 82 -4.65 1.10 9.85
N VAL A 83 -4.35 -0.18 9.70
CA VAL A 83 -4.79 -0.98 8.54
C VAL A 83 -6.28 -1.28 8.70
N VAL A 84 -7.09 -0.95 7.68
CA VAL A 84 -8.56 -1.01 7.74
C VAL A 84 -9.18 -1.96 6.72
N GLY A 85 -8.38 -2.52 5.82
CA GLY A 85 -8.86 -3.45 4.82
C GLY A 85 -7.81 -3.79 3.78
N ILE A 86 -8.17 -4.77 2.97
CA ILE A 86 -7.40 -5.25 1.82
C ILE A 86 -8.18 -4.87 0.56
N ARG A 87 -7.48 -4.44 -0.49
CA ARG A 87 -8.05 -4.06 -1.79
C ARG A 87 -7.39 -4.80 -2.95
#